data_AF-A0A7V8NWE1-F1
#
_entry.id   AF-A0A7V8NWE1-F1
#
_cell.length_a   1.000
_cell.length_b   1.000
_cell.length_c   1.000
_cell.angle_alpha   90.00
_cell.angle_beta   90.00
_cell.angle_gamma   90.00
#
_symmetry.space_group_name_H-M   'P 1'
#
loop_
_entity.id
_entity.type
_entity.pdbx_description
1 polymer ?
#
loop_
_entity_poly.entity_id
_entity_poly.type
_entity_poly.pdbx_seq_one_letter_code
_entity_poly.pdbx_strand_id
1 'polypeptide(L)' 'MTRSSIVMLAVLSSSPLTAQWLNYPTPGIPRTPTGKPNLAAPAPRAPDGKPDLSGVWNRISP' A
#
# COMPACT_ATOMS: atom_id res chain seq x y z
N MET A 1 -34.14 -4.18 26.93
CA MET A 1 -33.19 -3.34 26.14
C MET A 1 -33.95 -2.80 24.95
N THR A 2 -34.14 -1.48 24.86
CA THR A 2 -34.85 -0.83 23.76
C THR A 2 -33.99 -0.90 22.48
N ARG A 3 -34.61 -1.04 21.31
CA ARG A 3 -33.90 -1.12 20.00
C ARG A 3 -32.86 -0.02 19.82
N SER A 4 -33.16 1.18 20.29
CA SER A 4 -32.26 2.34 20.24
C SER A 4 -30.96 2.13 21.02
N SER A 5 -31.00 1.47 22.17
CA SER A 5 -29.80 1.16 22.96
C SER A 5 -28.87 0.18 22.24
N ILE A 6 -29.43 -0.77 21.47
CA ILE A 6 -28.64 -1.74 20.69
C ILE A 6 -27.92 -1.04 19.54
N VAL A 7 -28.62 -0.14 18.83
CA VAL A 7 -28.03 0.66 17.73
C VAL A 7 -26.90 1.55 18.25
N MET A 8 -27.11 2.21 19.38
CA MET A 8 -26.10 3.09 19.98
C MET A 8 -24.83 2.31 20.35
N LEU A 9 -24.99 1.14 20.97
CA LEU A 9 -23.87 0.28 21.34
C LEU A 9 -23.09 -0.23 20.12
N ALA A 10 -23.77 -0.57 19.03
CA ALA A 10 -23.14 -1.02 17.80
C ALA A 10 -22.29 0.06 17.13
N VAL A 11 -22.76 1.31 17.12
CA VAL A 11 -22.01 2.46 16.57
C VAL A 11 -20.79 2.78 17.41
N LEU A 12 -20.93 2.80 18.75
CA LEU A 12 -19.81 3.09 19.66
C LEU A 12 -18.71 2.02 19.63
N SER A 13 -19.05 0.79 19.23
CA SER A 13 -18.10 -0.33 19.14
C SER A 13 -17.34 -0.37 17.81
N SER A 14 -17.63 0.54 16.87
CA SER A 14 -16.96 0.60 15.57
C SER A 14 -15.61 1.33 15.68
N SER A 15 -14.52 0.58 15.51
CA SER A 15 -13.18 1.16 15.36
C SER A 15 -12.88 1.46 13.88
N PRO A 16 -12.40 2.66 13.52
CA PRO A 16 -11.97 2.93 12.16
C PRO A 16 -10.75 2.06 11.81
N LEU A 17 -10.86 1.26 10.75
CA LEU A 17 -9.69 0.57 10.20
C LEU A 17 -8.81 1.61 9.52
N THR A 18 -7.65 1.88 10.10
CA THR A 18 -6.64 2.72 9.47
C THR A 18 -5.79 1.85 8.54
N ALA A 19 -5.99 1.98 7.23
CA ALA A 19 -5.06 1.42 6.26
C ALA A 19 -3.80 2.30 6.24
N GLN A 20 -2.73 1.84 6.88
CA GLN A 20 -1.41 2.47 6.76
C GLN A 20 -0.70 1.88 5.54
N TRP A 21 -0.48 2.69 4.51
CA TRP A 21 0.36 2.30 3.39
C TRP A 21 1.78 2.07 3.89
N LEU A 22 2.37 0.93 3.55
CA LEU A 22 3.73 0.63 3.97
C LEU A 22 4.69 1.62 3.28
N ASN A 23 5.46 2.36 4.07
CA ASN A 23 6.54 3.21 3.55
C ASN A 23 7.77 2.35 3.24
N TYR A 24 7.62 1.42 2.29
CA TYR A 24 8.67 0.50 1.87
C TYR A 24 9.22 0.93 0.51
N PRO A 25 10.50 1.33 0.42
CA PRO A 25 11.11 1.65 -0.85
C PRO A 25 11.38 0.36 -1.62
N THR A 26 10.58 0.07 -2.64
CA THR A 26 10.83 -1.07 -3.53
C THR A 26 12.23 -0.92 -4.18
N PRO A 27 13.10 -1.96 -4.08
CA PRO A 27 14.38 -1.99 -4.76
C PRO A 27 14.22 -1.85 -6.28
N GLY A 28 15.23 -1.30 -6.96
CA GLY A 28 15.23 -1.16 -8.43
C GLY A 28 14.37 -0.03 -8.99
N ILE A 29 13.51 0.62 -8.19
CA ILE A 29 12.75 1.80 -8.63
C ILE A 29 13.69 3.01 -8.77
N PRO A 30 13.79 3.63 -9.96
CA PRO A 30 14.56 4.85 -10.16
C PRO A 30 14.05 5.99 -9.28
N ARG A 31 14.98 6.66 -8.60
CA ARG A 31 14.70 7.77 -7.68
C ARG A 31 15.41 9.03 -8.11
N THR A 32 14.81 10.17 -7.78
CA THR A 32 15.42 11.49 -7.91
C THR A 32 16.57 11.65 -6.91
N PRO A 33 17.46 12.65 -7.08
CA PRO A 33 18.51 12.96 -6.09
C PRO A 33 17.97 13.22 -4.68
N THR A 34 16.69 13.62 -4.57
CA THR A 34 16.00 13.85 -3.28
C THR A 34 15.39 12.57 -2.68
N GLY A 35 15.57 11.42 -3.32
CA GLY A 35 15.07 10.12 -2.86
C GLY A 35 13.61 9.80 -3.24
N LYS A 36 12.86 10.76 -3.81
CA LYS A 36 11.50 10.51 -4.30
C LYS A 36 11.51 9.64 -5.56
N PRO A 37 10.51 8.77 -5.78
CA PRO A 37 10.36 8.03 -7.03
C PRO A 37 10.34 8.96 -8.25
N ASN A 38 11.06 8.59 -9.31
CA ASN A 38 11.04 9.33 -10.56
C ASN A 38 9.90 8.81 -11.46
N LEU A 39 8.79 9.55 -11.51
CA LEU A 39 7.60 9.17 -12.31
C LEU A 39 7.79 9.34 -13.83
N ALA A 40 8.87 9.99 -14.26
CA ALA A 40 9.22 10.13 -15.68
C ALA A 40 10.22 9.08 -16.16
N ALA A 41 10.69 8.18 -15.28
CA ALA A 41 11.60 7.12 -15.66
C ALA A 41 10.89 6.05 -16.51
N PRO A 42 11.59 5.41 -17.48
CA PRO A 42 11.07 4.22 -18.14
C PRO A 42 10.76 3.11 -17.14
N ALA A 43 9.80 2.25 -17.46
CA ALA A 43 9.50 1.07 -16.66
C ALA A 43 10.77 0.18 -16.53
N PRO A 44 11.07 -0.36 -15.33
CA PRO A 44 12.12 -1.35 -15.16
C PRO A 44 11.92 -2.54 -16.11
N ARG A 45 13.01 -3.12 -16.61
CA ARG A 45 12.98 -4.24 -17.54
C ARG A 45 13.78 -5.42 -17.00
N ALA A 46 13.26 -6.62 -17.22
CA ALA A 46 13.92 -7.87 -16.91
C ALA A 46 15.10 -8.14 -17.88
N PRO A 47 15.99 -9.11 -17.60
CA PRO A 47 17.11 -9.45 -18.48
C PRO A 47 16.71 -9.84 -19.92
N ASP A 48 15.46 -10.29 -20.12
CA ASP A 48 14.90 -10.60 -21.43
C ASP A 48 14.34 -9.37 -22.18
N GLY A 49 14.50 -8.17 -21.61
CA GLY A 49 14.07 -6.89 -22.18
C GLY A 49 12.59 -6.57 -22.01
N LYS A 50 11.80 -7.45 -21.40
CA LYS A 50 10.37 -7.20 -21.15
C LYS A 50 10.18 -6.35 -19.89
N PRO A 51 9.03 -5.67 -19.73
CA PRO A 51 8.69 -4.99 -18.49
C PRO A 51 8.82 -5.94 -17.30
N ASP A 52 9.54 -5.50 -16.27
CA ASP A 52 9.69 -6.25 -15.03
C ASP A 52 8.42 -6.12 -14.20
N LEU A 53 7.70 -7.23 -14.07
CA LEU A 53 6.49 -7.35 -13.27
C LEU A 53 6.75 -8.06 -11.94
N SER A 54 7.99 -8.11 -11.45
CA SER A 54 8.33 -8.72 -10.15
C SER A 54 8.00 -7.83 -8.94
N GLY A 55 7.29 -6.71 -9.14
CA GLY A 55 6.91 -5.74 -8.10
C GLY A 55 6.21 -6.35 -6.88
N VAL A 56 5.81 -5.52 -5.92
CA VAL A 56 5.25 -6.01 -4.65
C VAL A 56 3.83 -6.54 -4.87
N TRP A 57 3.71 -7.83 -5.20
CA TRP A 57 2.42 -8.53 -5.36
C TRP A 57 1.99 -9.28 -4.12
N ASN A 58 2.96 -9.69 -3.29
CA ASN A 58 2.68 -10.31 -2.01
C ASN A 58 2.52 -9.23 -0.94
N ARG A 59 1.40 -9.30 -0.23
CA ARG A 59 1.24 -8.62 1.06
C ARG A 59 2.38 -9.11 1.95
N ILE A 60 3.34 -8.23 2.25
CA ILE A 60 4.34 -8.46 3.29
C ILE A 60 3.55 -8.55 4.59
N SER A 61 3.09 -9.75 4.92
CA SER A 61 2.54 -10.07 6.22
C SER A 61 3.74 -10.41 7.09
N PRO A 62 3.84 -9.89 8.32
CA PRO A 62 4.78 -10.39 9.31
C PRO A 62 4.64 -11.90 9.50
#